data_AF-A0A3C1VC13-F1
#
_entry.id   AF-A0A3C1VC13-F1
#
_cell.length_a   1.000
_cell.length_b   1.000
_cell.length_c   1.000
_cell.angle_alpha   90.00
_cell.angle_beta   90.00
_cell.angle_gamma   90.00
#
_symmetry.space_group_name_H-M   'P 1'
#
loop_
_entity.id
_entity.type
_entity.pdbx_description
1 polymer ?
#
loop_
_entity_poly.entity_id
_entity_poly.type
_entity_poly.pdbx_seq_one_letter_code
_entity_poly.pdbx_strand_id
1 'polypeptide(L)'
;MMNKHAVLMVGLLTCVAPISSFADKVGDPAPPLTVKEWIKGKPVDFKAGTNIYVLEFWAALSPACRAVIPTLNELQNNFKDKGVVLLGIADDPPDKVKEFMAGVKIEYSVAADDRRKTARNYMVAYGQNGIPHTFIIGKDGNVIWQGHPLHGLEKALDDIIAGRYDLQKAIKTDAGRAELDDYRTLARKGDVKAVELGRKLLADRTNNAVQLCDFAYRIVTDVNNTNRNFALADEALDQAEKLAPGKVAQVVFTRGVVIFEKGKKEDGIALAKQAIDLTSNTNEMAVYNLRLNVMEARMKAESQNKLKSSPRKL
;
A
#
# COMPACT_ATOMS: atom_id res chain seq x y z
N MET A 1 8.03 -46.61 -58.87
CA MET A 1 8.99 -45.48 -58.87
C MET A 1 8.30 -44.29 -58.22
N MET A 2 8.95 -43.64 -57.23
CA MET A 2 8.85 -42.23 -56.81
C MET A 2 7.45 -41.57 -56.63
N ASN A 3 7.13 -40.78 -55.62
CA ASN A 3 7.94 -40.11 -54.61
C ASN A 3 7.05 -39.73 -53.42
N LYS A 4 7.68 -39.69 -52.25
CA LYS A 4 7.15 -39.24 -50.96
C LYS A 4 7.12 -37.71 -50.93
N HIS A 5 6.33 -37.17 -49.99
CA HIS A 5 6.29 -35.78 -49.47
C HIS A 5 5.02 -34.98 -49.77
N ALA A 6 3.95 -35.27 -49.02
CA ALA A 6 2.98 -34.26 -48.62
C ALA A 6 3.36 -33.80 -47.20
N VAL A 7 4.04 -32.66 -47.10
CA VAL A 7 4.32 -31.98 -45.83
C VAL A 7 3.03 -31.31 -45.39
N LEU A 8 2.33 -31.91 -44.43
CA LEU A 8 1.19 -31.25 -43.78
C LEU A 8 1.76 -30.38 -42.65
N MET A 9 1.92 -29.08 -42.92
CA MET A 9 2.28 -28.09 -41.91
C MET A 9 1.05 -27.90 -41.00
N VAL A 10 1.03 -28.59 -39.86
CA VAL A 10 0.11 -28.26 -38.77
C VAL A 10 0.60 -26.95 -38.17
N GLY A 11 -0.05 -25.85 -38.55
CA GLY A 11 0.14 -24.55 -37.92
C GLY A 11 -0.23 -24.66 -36.44
N LEU A 12 0.78 -24.70 -35.59
CA LEU A 12 0.61 -24.57 -34.15
C LEU A 12 0.15 -23.14 -33.89
N LEU A 13 -1.16 -22.93 -33.84
CA LEU A 13 -1.75 -21.68 -33.39
C LEU A 13 -1.44 -21.56 -31.88
N THR A 14 -0.28 -21.02 -31.55
CA THR A 14 0.04 -20.64 -30.19
C THR A 14 -0.92 -19.51 -29.84
N CYS A 15 -2.00 -19.86 -29.13
CA CYS A 15 -2.71 -18.89 -28.31
C CYS A 15 -1.69 -18.33 -27.34
N VAL A 16 -1.09 -17.19 -27.69
CA VAL A 16 -0.48 -16.30 -26.73
C VAL A 16 -1.65 -15.75 -25.92
N ALA A 17 -2.10 -16.52 -24.93
CA ALA A 17 -2.93 -15.98 -23.90
C ALA A 17 -2.14 -14.79 -23.31
N PRO A 18 -2.76 -13.60 -23.18
CA PRO A 18 -2.10 -12.53 -22.47
C PRO A 18 -1.72 -13.08 -21.10
N ILE A 19 -0.44 -12.98 -20.74
CA ILE A 19 0.02 -13.19 -19.37
C ILE A 19 -0.59 -12.04 -18.58
N SER A 20 -1.86 -12.16 -18.23
CA SER A 20 -2.38 -11.48 -17.06
C SER A 20 -1.59 -12.06 -15.91
N SER A 21 -0.61 -11.29 -15.43
CA SER A 21 -0.12 -11.45 -14.07
C SER A 21 -1.33 -11.24 -13.17
N PHE A 22 -2.11 -12.29 -12.91
CA PHE A 22 -3.15 -12.22 -11.89
C PHE A 22 -2.40 -12.16 -10.57
N ALA A 23 -2.15 -10.93 -10.12
CA ALA A 23 -1.95 -10.67 -8.71
C ALA A 23 -3.19 -11.20 -7.98
N ASP A 24 -2.97 -11.92 -6.89
CA ASP A 24 -4.04 -12.38 -6.03
C ASP A 24 -4.75 -11.16 -5.43
N LYS A 25 -6.05 -11.31 -5.17
CA LYS A 25 -6.91 -10.24 -4.64
C LYS A 25 -7.60 -10.68 -3.36
N VAL A 26 -8.01 -9.69 -2.56
CA VAL A 26 -8.98 -9.96 -1.49
C VAL A 26 -10.19 -10.70 -2.08
N GLY A 27 -10.66 -11.73 -1.36
CA GLY A 27 -11.67 -12.68 -1.78
C GLY A 27 -11.10 -14.01 -2.30
N ASP A 28 -9.82 -14.07 -2.69
CA ASP A 28 -9.21 -15.30 -3.16
C ASP A 28 -8.81 -16.23 -1.99
N PRO A 29 -8.66 -17.54 -2.24
CA PRO A 29 -8.18 -18.50 -1.24
C PRO A 29 -6.80 -18.11 -0.68
N ALA A 30 -6.63 -18.25 0.63
CA ALA A 30 -5.36 -17.99 1.30
C ALA A 30 -4.30 -19.02 0.87
N PRO A 31 -3.13 -18.58 0.35
CA PRO A 31 -2.05 -19.49 -0.01
C PRO A 31 -1.55 -20.33 1.19
N PRO A 32 -1.04 -21.56 0.97
CA PRO A 32 -0.51 -22.36 2.06
C PRO A 32 0.75 -21.72 2.68
N LEU A 33 0.95 -21.94 3.98
CA LEU A 33 2.16 -21.53 4.67
C LEU A 33 3.31 -22.50 4.37
N THR A 34 4.46 -21.96 3.99
CA THR A 34 5.71 -22.72 3.84
C THR A 34 6.79 -22.09 4.71
N VAL A 35 6.93 -22.62 5.92
CA VAL A 35 7.84 -22.10 6.94
C VAL A 35 8.99 -23.06 7.20
N LYS A 36 10.14 -22.51 7.61
CA LYS A 36 11.32 -23.29 7.97
C LYS A 36 11.17 -23.92 9.34
N GLU A 37 10.65 -23.16 10.30
CA GLU A 37 10.52 -23.56 11.69
C GLU A 37 9.42 -22.76 12.39
N TRP A 38 8.61 -23.44 13.22
CA TRP A 38 7.74 -22.78 14.20
C TRP A 38 8.56 -22.51 15.46
N ILE A 39 8.80 -21.23 15.75
CA ILE A 39 9.63 -20.75 16.86
C ILE A 39 8.82 -20.69 18.16
N LYS A 40 7.54 -20.32 18.06
CA LYS A 40 6.61 -20.23 19.18
C LYS A 40 5.21 -20.63 18.75
N GLY A 41 4.48 -21.27 19.66
CA GLY A 41 3.11 -21.70 19.42
C GLY A 41 3.04 -23.03 18.65
N LYS A 42 1.82 -23.45 18.34
CA LYS A 42 1.59 -24.67 17.56
C LYS A 42 1.62 -24.32 16.07
N PRO A 43 1.99 -25.28 15.19
CA PRO A 43 1.81 -25.11 13.76
C PRO A 43 0.38 -24.70 13.43
N VAL A 44 0.26 -23.62 12.64
CA VAL A 44 -1.01 -23.12 12.15
C VAL A 44 -1.17 -23.56 10.70
N ASP A 45 -2.38 -24.01 10.39
CA ASP A 45 -2.82 -24.33 9.05
C ASP A 45 -4.21 -23.69 8.86
N PHE A 46 -4.44 -23.08 7.70
CA PHE A 46 -5.69 -22.38 7.41
C PHE A 46 -6.77 -23.39 7.06
N LYS A 47 -7.62 -23.71 8.04
CA LYS A 47 -8.71 -24.67 7.86
C LYS A 47 -10.05 -23.95 7.86
N ALA A 48 -10.79 -24.12 6.78
CA ALA A 48 -12.15 -23.62 6.70
C ALA A 48 -13.01 -24.17 7.85
N GLY A 49 -13.93 -23.34 8.35
CA GLY A 49 -14.88 -23.64 9.42
C GLY A 49 -14.36 -23.47 10.84
N THR A 50 -13.07 -23.16 11.05
CA THR A 50 -12.48 -23.12 12.40
C THR A 50 -12.30 -21.71 12.94
N ASN A 51 -11.30 -20.97 12.46
CA ASN A 51 -10.87 -19.71 13.03
C ASN A 51 -10.85 -18.58 11.97
N ILE A 52 -10.78 -17.35 12.45
CA ILE A 52 -10.28 -16.22 11.69
C ILE A 52 -8.78 -16.14 11.98
N TYR A 53 -7.95 -16.01 10.95
CA TYR A 53 -6.50 -15.93 11.13
C TYR A 53 -5.98 -14.54 10.80
N VAL A 54 -5.05 -14.05 11.62
CA VAL A 54 -4.32 -12.80 11.37
C VAL A 54 -2.88 -13.15 11.09
N LEU A 55 -2.48 -13.05 9.83
CA LEU A 55 -1.15 -13.39 9.34
C LEU A 55 -0.32 -12.10 9.20
N GLU A 56 0.69 -11.94 10.04
CA GLU A 56 1.60 -10.79 10.02
C GLU A 56 2.94 -11.16 9.38
N PHE A 57 3.44 -10.33 8.47
CA PHE A 57 4.79 -10.42 7.93
C PHE A 57 5.70 -9.36 8.55
N TRP A 58 6.84 -9.78 9.08
CA TRP A 58 7.74 -8.92 9.84
C TRP A 58 9.20 -9.34 9.76
N ALA A 59 10.08 -8.50 10.32
CA ALA A 59 11.50 -8.82 10.50
C ALA A 59 12.05 -8.20 11.79
N ALA A 60 12.93 -8.93 12.48
CA ALA A 60 13.48 -8.58 13.79
C ALA A 60 14.24 -7.24 13.78
N LEU A 61 14.98 -6.95 12.71
CA LEU A 61 15.75 -5.72 12.58
C LEU A 61 14.90 -4.51 12.15
N SER A 62 13.66 -4.70 11.68
CA SER A 62 12.79 -3.61 11.26
C SER A 62 12.24 -2.82 12.46
N PRO A 63 12.58 -1.53 12.63
CA PRO A 63 12.05 -0.72 13.72
C PRO A 63 10.53 -0.59 13.66
N ALA A 64 9.96 -0.48 12.46
CA ALA A 64 8.52 -0.40 12.24
C ALA A 64 7.81 -1.70 12.69
N CYS A 65 8.40 -2.87 12.41
CA CYS A 65 7.84 -4.14 12.90
C CYS A 65 7.89 -4.23 14.42
N ARG A 66 9.02 -3.87 15.04
CA ARG A 66 9.13 -3.88 16.51
C ARG A 66 8.11 -2.97 17.19
N ALA A 67 7.81 -1.82 16.58
CA ALA A 67 6.85 -0.86 17.12
C ALA A 67 5.41 -1.39 17.16
N VAL A 68 5.03 -2.35 16.31
CA VAL A 68 3.65 -2.87 16.25
C VAL A 68 3.41 -4.09 17.14
N ILE A 69 4.46 -4.76 17.61
CA ILE A 69 4.36 -5.97 18.46
C ILE A 69 3.46 -5.76 19.69
N PRO A 70 3.58 -4.66 20.47
CA PRO A 70 2.71 -4.44 21.62
C PRO A 70 1.22 -4.41 21.24
N THR A 71 0.88 -3.70 20.16
CA THR A 71 -0.49 -3.63 19.64
C THR A 71 -0.98 -5.01 19.16
N LEU A 72 -0.12 -5.81 18.53
CA LEU A 72 -0.50 -7.16 18.10
C LEU A 72 -0.66 -8.13 19.27
N ASN A 73 0.08 -7.96 20.37
CA ASN A 73 -0.15 -8.71 21.61
C ASN A 73 -1.50 -8.36 22.23
N GLU A 74 -1.83 -7.07 22.31
CA GLU A 74 -3.15 -6.60 22.77
C GLU A 74 -4.26 -7.17 21.90
N LEU A 75 -4.09 -7.14 20.57
CA LEU A 75 -5.03 -7.73 19.62
C LEU A 75 -5.22 -9.24 19.86
N GLN A 76 -4.13 -10.00 20.01
CA GLN A 76 -4.22 -11.43 20.33
C GLN A 76 -4.98 -11.67 21.64
N ASN A 77 -4.77 -10.84 22.67
CA ASN A 77 -5.49 -10.97 23.93
C ASN A 77 -6.98 -10.64 23.82
N ASN A 78 -7.33 -9.59 23.07
CA ASN A 78 -8.71 -9.12 22.93
C ASN A 78 -9.58 -10.07 22.09
N PHE A 79 -8.95 -10.85 21.21
CA PHE A 79 -9.66 -11.64 20.20
C PHE A 79 -9.47 -13.16 20.31
N LYS A 80 -8.56 -13.67 21.17
CA LYS A 80 -8.33 -15.12 21.33
C LYS A 80 -9.59 -15.93 21.65
N ASP A 81 -10.46 -15.40 22.52
CA ASP A 81 -11.68 -16.08 22.94
C ASP A 81 -12.83 -15.90 21.93
N LYS A 82 -12.59 -15.14 20.85
CA LYS A 82 -13.52 -14.90 19.74
C LYS A 82 -13.18 -15.72 18.49
N GLY A 83 -12.29 -16.71 18.61
CA GLY A 83 -11.88 -17.57 17.50
C GLY A 83 -10.90 -16.89 16.53
N VAL A 84 -10.11 -15.92 17.01
CA VAL A 84 -9.02 -15.30 16.24
C VAL A 84 -7.68 -15.91 16.63
N VAL A 85 -6.91 -16.30 15.62
CA VAL A 85 -5.56 -16.85 15.76
C VAL A 85 -4.56 -15.95 15.05
N LEU A 86 -3.69 -15.27 15.80
CA LEU A 86 -2.62 -14.48 15.24
C LEU A 86 -1.34 -15.30 15.08
N LEU A 87 -0.66 -15.10 13.97
CA LEU A 87 0.65 -15.65 13.69
C LEU A 87 1.53 -14.64 12.95
N GLY A 88 2.80 -14.57 13.36
CA GLY A 88 3.82 -13.78 12.68
C GLY A 88 4.77 -14.66 11.88
N ILE A 89 4.95 -14.34 10.60
CA ILE A 89 5.94 -14.91 9.70
C ILE A 89 7.13 -13.95 9.63
N ALA A 90 8.22 -14.35 10.26
CA ALA A 90 9.46 -13.61 10.22
C ALA A 90 10.23 -13.92 8.93
N ASP A 91 10.76 -12.89 8.29
CA ASP A 91 11.66 -13.01 7.13
C ASP A 91 13.07 -13.49 7.53
N ASP A 92 13.41 -13.35 8.82
CA ASP A 92 14.72 -13.71 9.35
C ASP A 92 14.90 -15.23 9.52
N PRO A 93 16.15 -15.74 9.48
CA PRO A 93 16.48 -17.11 9.85
C PRO A 93 16.05 -17.47 11.28
N PRO A 94 15.71 -18.75 11.56
CA PRO A 94 15.21 -19.19 12.87
C PRO A 94 16.05 -18.77 14.08
N ASP A 95 17.38 -18.81 13.98
CA ASP A 95 18.32 -18.41 15.03
C ASP A 95 18.19 -16.92 15.36
N LYS A 96 18.04 -16.06 14.34
CA LYS A 96 17.86 -14.62 14.52
C LYS A 96 16.51 -14.26 15.11
N VAL A 97 15.46 -15.00 14.74
CA VAL A 97 14.13 -14.84 15.36
C VAL A 97 14.19 -15.21 16.85
N LYS A 98 14.83 -16.33 17.20
CA LYS A 98 15.01 -16.76 18.61
C LYS A 98 15.82 -15.75 19.43
N GLU A 99 16.93 -15.26 18.87
CA GLU A 99 17.77 -14.24 19.50
C GLU A 99 16.97 -12.99 19.82
N PHE A 100 16.19 -12.49 18.85
CA PHE A 100 15.31 -11.34 19.05
C PHE A 100 14.24 -11.59 20.13
N MET A 101 13.59 -12.76 20.10
CA MET A 101 12.52 -13.11 21.04
C MET A 101 13.01 -13.35 22.47
N ALA A 102 14.31 -13.49 22.71
CA ALA A 102 14.87 -13.58 24.07
C ALA A 102 14.64 -12.28 24.87
N GLY A 103 14.59 -11.13 24.19
CA GLY A 103 14.38 -9.81 24.81
C GLY A 103 13.01 -9.20 24.54
N VAL A 104 12.16 -9.83 23.73
CA VAL A 104 10.88 -9.25 23.28
C VAL A 104 9.73 -10.23 23.52
N LYS A 105 8.71 -9.75 24.25
CA LYS A 105 7.50 -10.52 24.50
C LYS A 105 6.60 -10.48 23.25
N ILE A 106 6.47 -11.63 22.59
CA ILE A 106 5.46 -11.88 21.54
C ILE A 106 4.47 -12.89 22.11
N GLU A 107 3.17 -12.59 22.09
CA GLU A 107 2.13 -13.42 22.71
C GLU A 107 1.38 -14.34 21.74
N TYR A 108 1.69 -14.23 20.46
CA TYR A 108 1.11 -15.01 19.37
C TYR A 108 2.09 -16.04 18.80
N SER A 109 1.64 -16.87 17.85
CA SER A 109 2.49 -17.89 17.22
C SER A 109 3.50 -17.23 16.29
N VAL A 110 4.72 -17.77 16.22
CA VAL A 110 5.79 -17.21 15.38
C VAL A 110 6.44 -18.32 14.59
N ALA A 111 6.63 -18.10 13.30
CA ALA A 111 7.40 -18.97 12.41
C ALA A 111 8.42 -18.17 11.61
N ALA A 112 9.57 -18.80 11.33
CA ALA A 112 10.55 -18.28 10.38
C ALA A 112 10.19 -18.80 8.97
N ASP A 113 10.12 -17.92 7.98
CA ASP A 113 9.81 -18.29 6.59
C ASP A 113 10.91 -19.22 6.00
N ASP A 114 10.52 -20.20 5.16
CA ASP A 114 11.51 -20.94 4.36
C ASP A 114 11.88 -20.14 3.12
N ARG A 115 12.89 -19.28 3.27
CA ARG A 115 13.46 -18.49 2.16
C ARG A 115 12.40 -17.68 1.42
N ARG A 116 11.59 -16.93 2.17
CA ARG A 116 10.53 -16.04 1.66
C ARG A 116 9.45 -16.75 0.84
N LYS A 117 9.26 -18.06 0.99
CA LYS A 117 8.23 -18.77 0.21
C LYS A 117 6.84 -18.31 0.62
N THR A 118 6.58 -18.20 1.92
CA THR A 118 5.28 -17.69 2.40
C THR A 118 5.14 -16.21 2.04
N ALA A 119 6.17 -15.40 2.29
CA ALA A 119 6.18 -13.99 1.93
C ALA A 119 5.97 -13.76 0.43
N ARG A 120 6.52 -14.58 -0.48
CA ARG A 120 6.24 -14.45 -1.92
C ARG A 120 4.79 -14.78 -2.25
N ASN A 121 4.25 -15.85 -1.69
CA ASN A 121 2.88 -16.28 -1.96
C ASN A 121 1.84 -15.27 -1.45
N TYR A 122 2.18 -14.45 -0.45
CA TYR A 122 1.28 -13.42 0.06
C TYR A 122 1.70 -12.02 -0.38
N MET A 123 2.86 -11.54 0.06
CA MET A 123 3.29 -10.17 -0.20
C MET A 123 3.41 -9.91 -1.70
N VAL A 124 4.18 -10.72 -2.42
CA VAL A 124 4.39 -10.49 -3.87
C VAL A 124 3.10 -10.72 -4.66
N ALA A 125 2.38 -11.79 -4.36
CA ALA A 125 1.12 -12.11 -5.07
C ALA A 125 0.08 -11.00 -4.91
N TYR A 126 0.00 -10.34 -3.75
CA TYR A 126 -0.94 -9.24 -3.48
C TYR A 126 -0.34 -7.84 -3.75
N GLY A 127 0.81 -7.76 -4.44
CA GLY A 127 1.45 -6.50 -4.83
C GLY A 127 2.10 -5.71 -3.68
N GLN A 128 2.40 -6.36 -2.56
CA GLN A 128 2.95 -5.76 -1.35
C GLN A 128 4.46 -5.95 -1.24
N ASN A 129 5.17 -4.91 -0.80
CA ASN A 129 6.63 -4.91 -0.69
C ASN A 129 7.17 -4.27 0.59
N GLY A 130 6.30 -3.87 1.53
CA GLY A 130 6.67 -3.24 2.79
C GLY A 130 6.23 -4.07 4.00
N ILE A 131 7.02 -4.02 5.07
CA ILE A 131 6.69 -4.64 6.37
C ILE A 131 6.68 -3.56 7.48
N PRO A 132 5.86 -3.71 8.53
CA PRO A 132 4.94 -4.83 8.77
C PRO A 132 3.72 -4.77 7.86
N HIS A 133 3.21 -5.95 7.48
CA HIS A 133 1.98 -6.06 6.70
C HIS A 133 1.19 -7.27 7.19
N THR A 134 -0.13 -7.12 7.19
CA THR A 134 -1.05 -8.09 7.78
C THR A 134 -2.13 -8.48 6.81
N PHE A 135 -2.52 -9.76 6.85
CA PHE A 135 -3.67 -10.32 6.14
C PHE A 135 -4.64 -10.89 7.16
N ILE A 136 -5.94 -10.74 6.91
CA ILE A 136 -6.97 -11.51 7.62
C ILE A 136 -7.47 -12.61 6.69
N ILE A 137 -7.43 -13.85 7.17
CA ILE A 137 -8.02 -15.00 6.52
C ILE A 137 -9.34 -15.31 7.23
N GLY A 138 -10.43 -15.34 6.46
CA GLY A 138 -11.77 -15.64 6.94
C GLY A 138 -11.96 -17.11 7.32
N LYS A 139 -13.10 -17.40 7.97
CA LYS A 139 -13.48 -18.78 8.31
C LYS A 139 -13.69 -19.66 7.08
N ASP A 140 -13.86 -19.10 5.90
CA ASP A 140 -13.96 -19.82 4.63
C ASP A 140 -12.59 -20.15 4.02
N GLY A 141 -11.49 -19.70 4.63
CA GLY A 141 -10.14 -19.88 4.12
C GLY A 141 -9.72 -18.84 3.07
N ASN A 142 -10.52 -17.80 2.83
CA ASN A 142 -10.20 -16.74 1.88
C ASN A 142 -9.53 -15.56 2.57
N VAL A 143 -8.67 -14.82 1.84
CA VAL A 143 -8.13 -13.55 2.32
C VAL A 143 -9.24 -12.50 2.24
N ILE A 144 -9.69 -11.98 3.37
CA ILE A 144 -10.81 -11.03 3.44
C ILE A 144 -10.37 -9.59 3.72
N TRP A 145 -9.13 -9.39 4.15
CA TRP A 145 -8.55 -8.06 4.38
C TRP A 145 -7.03 -8.11 4.27
N GLN A 146 -6.42 -7.00 3.89
CA GLN A 146 -4.98 -6.78 4.03
C GLN A 146 -4.62 -5.32 4.31
N GLY A 147 -3.50 -5.09 4.97
CA GLY A 147 -3.00 -3.74 5.24
C GLY A 147 -1.94 -3.67 6.34
N HIS A 148 -1.56 -2.44 6.69
CA HIS A 148 -0.67 -2.20 7.82
C HIS A 148 -1.42 -2.46 9.15
N PRO A 149 -0.81 -3.14 10.14
CA PRO A 149 -1.50 -3.56 11.36
C PRO A 149 -2.07 -2.40 12.19
N LEU A 150 -1.44 -1.22 12.17
CA LEU A 150 -1.95 -0.05 12.88
C LEU A 150 -3.10 0.68 12.16
N HIS A 151 -3.45 0.28 10.93
CA HIS A 151 -4.41 1.00 10.09
C HIS A 151 -5.66 0.17 9.83
N GLY A 152 -6.51 0.06 10.85
CA GLY A 152 -7.86 -0.50 10.72
C GLY A 152 -7.97 -2.02 10.88
N LEU A 153 -6.90 -2.72 11.24
CA LEU A 153 -6.90 -4.17 11.52
C LEU A 153 -7.91 -4.55 12.62
N GLU A 154 -7.84 -3.89 13.78
CA GLU A 154 -8.74 -4.16 14.91
C GLU A 154 -10.21 -3.91 14.53
N LYS A 155 -10.48 -2.76 13.92
CA LYS A 155 -11.82 -2.44 13.42
C LYS A 155 -12.34 -3.48 12.41
N ALA A 156 -11.48 -3.94 11.50
CA ALA A 156 -11.84 -4.98 10.55
C ALA A 156 -12.21 -6.28 11.27
N LEU A 157 -11.42 -6.72 12.25
CA LEU A 157 -11.73 -7.90 13.06
C LEU A 157 -13.05 -7.77 13.83
N ASP A 158 -13.28 -6.62 14.47
CA ASP A 158 -14.56 -6.35 15.16
C ASP A 158 -15.75 -6.40 14.21
N ASP A 159 -15.64 -5.79 13.02
CA ASP A 159 -16.68 -5.84 12.01
C ASP A 159 -16.90 -7.27 11.48
N ILE A 160 -15.85 -8.05 11.30
CA ILE A 160 -15.93 -9.46 10.84
C ILE A 160 -16.64 -10.31 11.89
N ILE A 161 -16.24 -10.20 13.16
CA ILE A 161 -16.81 -10.99 14.25
C ILE A 161 -18.27 -10.59 14.51
N ALA A 162 -18.59 -9.30 14.39
CA ALA A 162 -19.95 -8.80 14.53
C ALA A 162 -20.84 -9.10 13.31
N GLY A 163 -20.31 -9.71 12.24
CA GLY A 163 -21.06 -9.97 11.00
C GLY A 163 -21.44 -8.71 10.21
N ARG A 164 -20.75 -7.59 10.45
CA ARG A 164 -20.96 -6.28 9.80
C ARG A 164 -19.91 -5.97 8.73
N TYR A 165 -18.98 -6.88 8.48
CA TYR A 165 -17.91 -6.70 7.51
C TYR A 165 -18.43 -6.78 6.07
N ASP A 166 -18.21 -5.73 5.30
CA ASP A 166 -18.57 -5.67 3.89
C ASP A 166 -17.39 -6.14 3.01
N LEU A 167 -17.39 -7.44 2.71
CA LEU A 167 -16.34 -8.05 1.87
C LEU A 167 -16.34 -7.47 0.45
N GLN A 168 -17.50 -7.17 -0.14
CA GLN A 168 -17.56 -6.64 -1.50
C GLN A 168 -16.93 -5.24 -1.57
N LYS A 169 -17.17 -4.41 -0.56
CA LYS A 169 -16.49 -3.12 -0.42
C LYS A 169 -14.98 -3.30 -0.18
N ALA A 170 -14.57 -4.27 0.62
CA ALA A 170 -13.15 -4.58 0.83
C ALA A 170 -12.46 -4.97 -0.48
N ILE A 171 -13.05 -5.88 -1.26
CA ILE A 171 -12.57 -6.30 -2.59
C ILE A 171 -12.40 -5.10 -3.52
N LYS A 172 -13.43 -4.24 -3.61
CA LYS A 172 -13.38 -3.04 -4.45
C LYS A 172 -12.29 -2.06 -4.00
N THR A 173 -12.12 -1.87 -2.71
CA THR A 173 -11.09 -0.99 -2.13
C THR A 173 -9.69 -1.53 -2.42
N ASP A 174 -9.50 -2.84 -2.26
CA ASP A 174 -8.25 -3.55 -2.52
C ASP A 174 -7.85 -3.46 -4.00
N ALA A 175 -8.80 -3.70 -4.91
CA ALA A 175 -8.60 -3.55 -6.35
C ALA A 175 -8.20 -2.11 -6.72
N GLY A 176 -8.90 -1.10 -6.19
CA GLY A 176 -8.57 0.30 -6.44
C GLY A 176 -7.20 0.73 -5.92
N ARG A 177 -6.71 0.10 -4.83
CA ARG A 177 -5.33 0.27 -4.36
C ARG A 177 -4.35 -0.41 -5.31
N ALA A 178 -4.60 -1.66 -5.70
CA ALA A 178 -3.71 -2.41 -6.61
C ALA A 178 -3.49 -1.65 -7.93
N GLU A 179 -4.55 -1.12 -8.53
CA GLU A 179 -4.44 -0.33 -9.76
C GLU A 179 -3.61 0.96 -9.58
N LEU A 180 -3.70 1.61 -8.41
CA LEU A 180 -2.86 2.78 -8.09
C LEU A 180 -1.38 2.41 -7.96
N ASP A 181 -1.08 1.26 -7.35
CA ASP A 181 0.29 0.75 -7.22
C ASP A 181 0.88 0.33 -8.57
N ASP A 182 0.08 -0.27 -9.44
CA ASP A 182 0.46 -0.58 -10.82
C ASP A 182 0.78 0.70 -11.59
N TYR A 183 -0.09 1.72 -11.51
CA TYR A 183 0.16 3.02 -12.11
C TYR A 183 1.46 3.63 -11.61
N ARG A 184 1.70 3.63 -10.29
CA ARG A 184 2.93 4.16 -9.71
C ARG A 184 4.16 3.42 -10.23
N THR A 185 4.08 2.10 -10.30
CA THR A 185 5.18 1.25 -10.79
C THR A 185 5.50 1.54 -12.26
N LEU A 186 4.48 1.61 -13.11
CA LEU A 186 4.63 1.96 -14.53
C LEU A 186 5.15 3.40 -14.69
N ALA A 187 4.60 4.34 -13.94
CA ALA A 187 5.00 5.75 -13.99
C ALA A 187 6.48 5.91 -13.62
N ARG A 188 6.95 5.28 -12.53
CA ARG A 188 8.38 5.30 -12.16
C ARG A 188 9.30 4.79 -13.26
N LYS A 189 8.85 3.80 -14.03
CA LYS A 189 9.60 3.24 -15.18
C LYS A 189 9.52 4.10 -16.44
N GLY A 190 8.69 5.14 -16.46
CA GLY A 190 8.41 5.91 -17.68
C GLY A 190 7.66 5.09 -18.74
N ASP A 191 6.96 4.03 -18.33
CA ASP A 191 6.23 3.15 -19.24
C ASP A 191 5.01 3.88 -19.82
N VAL A 192 4.83 3.80 -21.14
CA VAL A 192 3.69 4.41 -21.85
C VAL A 192 2.34 3.93 -21.33
N LYS A 193 2.26 2.71 -20.79
CA LYS A 193 1.04 2.16 -20.17
C LYS A 193 0.59 2.94 -18.94
N ALA A 194 1.49 3.67 -18.27
CA ALA A 194 1.14 4.55 -17.17
C ALA A 194 0.15 5.64 -17.61
N VAL A 195 0.23 6.11 -18.86
CA VAL A 195 -0.67 7.14 -19.37
C VAL A 195 -2.10 6.61 -19.47
N GLU A 196 -2.28 5.43 -20.06
CA GLU A 196 -3.58 4.77 -20.20
C GLU A 196 -4.19 4.46 -18.83
N LEU A 197 -3.42 3.83 -17.94
CA LEU A 197 -3.90 3.48 -16.61
C LEU A 197 -4.21 4.74 -15.77
N GLY A 198 -3.40 5.78 -15.88
CA GLY A 198 -3.65 7.07 -15.22
C GLY A 198 -4.97 7.71 -15.68
N ARG A 199 -5.28 7.64 -16.98
CA ARG A 199 -6.57 8.10 -17.53
C ARG A 199 -7.75 7.31 -16.99
N LYS A 200 -7.63 5.98 -16.95
CA LYS A 200 -8.65 5.10 -16.35
C LYS A 200 -8.88 5.46 -14.87
N LEU A 201 -7.82 5.55 -14.08
CA LEU A 201 -7.89 5.89 -12.66
C LEU A 201 -8.54 7.25 -12.40
N LEU A 202 -8.27 8.23 -13.26
CA LEU A 202 -8.92 9.54 -13.21
C LEU A 202 -10.43 9.42 -13.47
N ALA A 203 -10.83 8.69 -14.52
CA ALA A 203 -12.23 8.49 -14.87
C ALA A 203 -13.01 7.78 -13.75
N ASP A 204 -12.42 6.75 -13.13
CA ASP A 204 -13.04 6.00 -12.03
C ASP A 204 -13.26 6.83 -10.76
N ARG A 205 -12.56 7.97 -10.63
CA ARG A 205 -12.60 8.88 -9.48
C ARG A 205 -13.37 10.17 -9.75
N THR A 206 -13.92 10.35 -10.95
CA THR A 206 -14.44 11.63 -11.45
C THR A 206 -15.55 12.26 -10.58
N ASN A 207 -16.23 11.48 -9.75
CA ASN A 207 -17.32 11.93 -8.88
C ASN A 207 -16.91 12.11 -7.41
N ASN A 208 -15.62 12.09 -7.07
CA ASN A 208 -15.15 12.18 -5.69
C ASN A 208 -13.93 13.10 -5.55
N ALA A 209 -14.16 14.33 -5.09
CA ALA A 209 -13.11 15.34 -4.90
C ALA A 209 -11.97 14.86 -3.99
N VAL A 210 -12.28 14.12 -2.92
CA VAL A 210 -11.27 13.59 -1.98
C VAL A 210 -10.36 12.59 -2.69
N GLN A 211 -10.93 11.66 -3.47
CA GLN A 211 -10.16 10.67 -4.23
C GLN A 211 -9.34 11.30 -5.36
N LEU A 212 -9.86 12.35 -6.00
CA LEU A 212 -9.14 13.12 -7.00
C LEU A 212 -7.95 13.87 -6.39
N CYS A 213 -8.13 14.53 -5.24
CA CYS A 213 -7.04 15.17 -4.51
C CYS A 213 -5.98 14.16 -4.07
N ASP A 214 -6.40 13.03 -3.50
CA ASP A 214 -5.47 11.98 -3.08
C ASP A 214 -4.68 11.40 -4.29
N PHE A 215 -5.33 11.19 -5.43
CA PHE A 215 -4.66 10.77 -6.65
C PHE A 215 -3.63 11.79 -7.14
N ALA A 216 -4.00 13.08 -7.22
CA ALA A 216 -3.09 14.15 -7.60
C ALA A 216 -1.89 14.26 -6.64
N TYR A 217 -2.15 14.22 -5.33
CA TYR A 217 -1.12 14.25 -4.30
C TYR A 217 -0.12 13.10 -4.49
N ARG A 218 -0.62 11.86 -4.63
CA ARG A 218 0.19 10.65 -4.83
C ARG A 218 1.07 10.75 -6.08
N ILE A 219 0.58 11.35 -7.16
CA ILE A 219 1.39 11.57 -8.37
C ILE A 219 2.58 12.48 -8.08
N VAL A 220 2.34 13.65 -7.45
CA VAL A 220 3.38 14.69 -7.36
C VAL A 220 4.37 14.47 -6.21
N THR A 221 3.95 13.80 -5.13
CA THR A 221 4.80 13.56 -3.96
C THR A 221 5.60 12.27 -4.03
N ASP A 222 5.51 11.50 -5.11
CA ASP A 222 6.39 10.34 -5.31
C ASP A 222 7.81 10.80 -5.65
N VAL A 223 8.60 11.07 -4.62
CA VAL A 223 9.98 11.58 -4.75
C VAL A 223 10.92 10.63 -5.49
N ASN A 224 10.57 9.34 -5.57
CA ASN A 224 11.34 8.33 -6.31
C ASN A 224 10.94 8.25 -7.78
N ASN A 225 9.97 9.05 -8.22
CA ASN A 225 9.50 9.10 -9.59
C ASN A 225 10.03 10.36 -10.30
N THR A 226 10.90 10.17 -11.29
CA THR A 226 11.39 11.25 -12.15
C THR A 226 10.44 11.53 -13.33
N ASN A 227 9.48 10.65 -13.60
CA ASN A 227 8.49 10.73 -14.68
C ASN A 227 7.09 11.12 -14.14
N ARG A 228 7.03 11.99 -13.14
CA ARG A 228 5.75 12.41 -12.53
C ARG A 228 4.87 13.13 -13.55
N ASN A 229 3.63 12.65 -13.72
CA ASN A 229 2.67 13.22 -14.65
C ASN A 229 1.92 14.39 -14.02
N PHE A 230 2.56 15.56 -13.96
CA PHE A 230 1.97 16.76 -13.39
C PHE A 230 0.68 17.21 -14.11
N ALA A 231 0.57 16.98 -15.42
CA ALA A 231 -0.63 17.32 -16.18
C ALA A 231 -1.85 16.49 -15.74
N LEU A 232 -1.66 15.20 -15.50
CA LEU A 232 -2.71 14.34 -14.95
C LEU A 232 -3.12 14.77 -13.53
N ALA A 233 -2.16 15.19 -12.71
CA ALA A 233 -2.43 15.71 -11.37
C ALA A 233 -3.23 17.03 -11.41
N ASP A 234 -2.90 17.95 -12.33
CA ASP A 234 -3.68 19.16 -12.53
C ASP A 234 -5.11 18.84 -12.96
N GLU A 235 -5.28 17.94 -13.93
CA GLU A 235 -6.60 17.57 -14.43
C GLU A 235 -7.47 16.94 -13.34
N ALA A 236 -6.89 16.10 -12.49
CA ALA A 236 -7.57 15.56 -11.31
C ALA A 236 -8.04 16.69 -10.37
N LEU A 237 -7.19 17.68 -10.10
CA LEU A 237 -7.57 18.81 -9.26
C LEU A 237 -8.57 19.75 -9.92
N ASP A 238 -8.54 19.90 -11.25
CA ASP A 238 -9.53 20.69 -11.99
C ASP A 238 -10.91 20.02 -11.92
N GLN A 239 -10.97 18.68 -11.96
CA GLN A 239 -12.20 17.94 -11.70
C GLN A 239 -12.64 18.08 -10.24
N ALA A 240 -11.72 17.97 -9.27
CA ALA A 240 -12.03 18.12 -7.86
C ALA A 240 -12.61 19.51 -7.53
N GLU A 241 -12.03 20.57 -8.12
CA GLU A 241 -12.50 21.95 -8.00
C GLU A 241 -13.92 22.13 -8.57
N LYS A 242 -14.24 21.49 -9.70
CA LYS A 242 -15.59 21.52 -10.27
C LYS A 242 -16.63 20.85 -9.37
N LEU A 243 -16.26 19.76 -8.70
CA LEU A 243 -17.13 19.07 -7.75
C LEU A 243 -17.33 19.87 -6.46
N ALA A 244 -16.29 20.61 -6.03
CA ALA A 244 -16.30 21.36 -4.78
C ALA A 244 -15.55 22.70 -4.91
N PRO A 245 -16.20 23.75 -5.48
CA PRO A 245 -15.53 24.98 -5.86
C PRO A 245 -14.96 25.77 -4.69
N GLY A 246 -13.66 26.06 -4.73
CA GLY A 246 -12.95 27.17 -4.08
C GLY A 246 -12.99 27.24 -2.56
N LYS A 247 -13.61 26.27 -1.89
CA LYS A 247 -13.89 26.30 -0.45
C LYS A 247 -13.59 24.99 0.27
N VAL A 248 -13.05 23.99 -0.43
CA VAL A 248 -12.60 22.76 0.20
C VAL A 248 -11.10 22.86 0.45
N ALA A 249 -10.73 22.98 1.71
CA ALA A 249 -9.35 23.09 2.17
C ALA A 249 -8.44 22.03 1.53
N GLN A 250 -8.91 20.79 1.36
CA GLN A 250 -8.14 19.72 0.72
C GLN A 250 -7.77 20.01 -0.73
N VAL A 251 -8.67 20.58 -1.53
CA VAL A 251 -8.41 20.89 -2.94
C VAL A 251 -7.35 21.99 -3.02
N VAL A 252 -7.52 23.05 -2.24
CA VAL A 252 -6.58 24.18 -2.15
C VAL A 252 -5.21 23.71 -1.67
N PHE A 253 -5.16 22.90 -0.61
CA PHE A 253 -3.91 22.36 -0.07
C PHE A 253 -3.17 21.53 -1.11
N THR A 254 -3.89 20.61 -1.77
CA THR A 254 -3.30 19.72 -2.76
C THR A 254 -2.80 20.49 -3.98
N ARG A 255 -3.53 21.54 -4.41
CA ARG A 255 -3.06 22.46 -5.45
C ARG A 255 -1.77 23.17 -5.05
N GLY A 256 -1.67 23.61 -3.80
CA GLY A 256 -0.44 24.16 -3.23
C GLY A 256 0.74 23.18 -3.33
N VAL A 257 0.53 21.91 -2.99
CA VAL A 257 1.56 20.86 -3.13
C VAL A 257 1.97 20.66 -4.59
N VAL A 258 1.02 20.58 -5.53
CA VAL A 258 1.34 20.42 -6.97
C VAL A 258 2.19 21.60 -7.47
N ILE A 259 1.81 22.83 -7.12
CA ILE A 259 2.54 24.05 -7.51
C ILE A 259 3.95 24.08 -6.89
N PHE A 260 4.06 23.68 -5.62
CA PHE A 260 5.35 23.56 -4.93
C PHE A 260 6.27 22.53 -5.60
N GLU A 261 5.74 21.36 -5.97
CA GLU A 261 6.51 20.30 -6.63
C GLU A 261 6.94 20.68 -8.05
N LYS A 262 6.19 21.57 -8.73
CA LYS A 262 6.57 22.19 -10.01
C LYS A 262 7.67 23.25 -9.90
N GLY A 263 8.09 23.59 -8.68
CA GLY A 263 9.17 24.55 -8.43
C GLY A 263 8.71 25.97 -8.08
N LYS A 264 7.40 26.25 -8.08
CA LYS A 264 6.84 27.53 -7.62
C LYS A 264 6.60 27.47 -6.10
N LYS A 265 7.70 27.51 -5.34
CA LYS A 265 7.71 27.14 -3.91
C LYS A 265 6.86 28.09 -3.07
N GLU A 266 7.00 29.39 -3.29
CA GLU A 266 6.32 30.44 -2.56
C GLU A 266 4.80 30.39 -2.80
N ASP A 267 4.38 30.28 -4.06
CA ASP A 267 2.97 30.13 -4.45
C ASP A 267 2.34 28.88 -3.81
N GLY A 268 3.07 27.76 -3.81
CA GLY A 268 2.62 26.53 -3.21
C GLY A 268 2.45 26.62 -1.69
N ILE A 269 3.37 27.29 -1.00
CA ILE A 269 3.28 27.58 0.44
C ILE A 269 2.11 28.51 0.74
N ALA A 270 1.88 29.53 -0.07
CA ALA A 270 0.77 30.47 0.11
C ALA A 270 -0.58 29.73 0.07
N LEU A 271 -0.78 28.84 -0.90
CA LEU A 271 -1.99 28.01 -0.99
C LEU A 271 -2.11 27.02 0.18
N ALA A 272 -1.01 26.42 0.64
CA ALA A 272 -1.03 25.54 1.79
C ALA A 272 -1.48 26.28 3.08
N LYS A 273 -1.04 27.53 3.27
CA LYS A 273 -1.49 28.41 4.37
C LYS A 273 -2.97 28.78 4.23
N GLN A 274 -3.39 29.18 3.03
CA GLN A 274 -4.80 29.46 2.74
C GLN A 274 -5.69 28.24 3.07
N ALA A 275 -5.26 27.03 2.74
CA ALA A 275 -6.02 25.83 3.04
C ALA A 275 -6.18 25.58 4.56
N ILE A 276 -5.17 25.91 5.36
CA ILE A 276 -5.24 25.84 6.82
C ILE A 276 -6.27 26.82 7.36
N ASP A 277 -6.31 28.04 6.82
CA ASP A 277 -7.30 29.06 7.21
C ASP A 277 -8.73 28.70 6.79
N LEU A 278 -8.88 27.85 5.77
CA LEU A 278 -10.18 27.39 5.27
C LEU A 278 -10.78 26.23 6.05
N THR A 279 -10.01 25.47 6.83
CA THR A 279 -10.52 24.30 7.56
C THR A 279 -10.83 24.61 9.02
N SER A 280 -11.98 24.15 9.49
CA SER A 280 -12.35 24.12 10.92
C SER A 280 -12.09 22.74 11.55
N ASN A 281 -11.70 21.75 10.75
CA ASN A 281 -11.41 20.40 11.20
C ASN A 281 -10.00 20.33 11.79
N THR A 282 -9.89 20.12 13.10
CA THR A 282 -8.61 20.08 13.83
C THR A 282 -7.67 18.99 13.33
N ASN A 283 -8.20 17.84 12.87
CA ASN A 283 -7.38 16.76 12.33
C ASN A 283 -6.81 17.12 10.95
N GLU A 284 -7.62 17.70 10.07
CA GLU A 284 -7.15 18.19 8.77
C GLU A 284 -6.10 19.29 8.94
N MET A 285 -6.37 20.23 9.84
CA MET A 285 -5.45 21.31 10.17
C MET A 285 -4.10 20.78 10.66
N ALA A 286 -4.10 19.77 11.54
CA ALA A 286 -2.86 19.13 12.01
C ALA A 286 -2.07 18.47 10.86
N VAL A 287 -2.76 17.77 9.95
CA VAL A 287 -2.15 17.15 8.77
C VAL A 287 -1.56 18.20 7.82
N TYR A 288 -2.28 19.29 7.56
CA TYR A 288 -1.80 20.37 6.70
C TYR A 288 -0.60 21.10 7.30
N ASN A 289 -0.63 21.41 8.61
CA ASN A 289 0.51 22.01 9.30
C ASN A 289 1.76 21.13 9.23
N LEU A 290 1.63 19.82 9.47
CA LEU A 290 2.76 18.89 9.35
C LEU A 290 3.37 18.93 7.95
N ARG A 291 2.54 18.89 6.91
CA ARG A 291 2.99 18.90 5.52
C ARG A 291 3.57 20.25 5.10
N LEU A 292 2.96 21.35 5.54
CA LEU A 292 3.47 22.70 5.33
C LEU A 292 4.87 22.86 5.93
N ASN A 293 5.09 22.39 7.17
CA ASN A 293 6.40 22.42 7.80
C ASN A 293 7.46 21.66 6.99
N VAL A 294 7.10 20.51 6.40
CA VAL A 294 7.98 19.76 5.49
C VAL A 294 8.28 20.57 4.21
N MET A 295 7.28 21.23 3.63
CA MET A 295 7.47 22.09 2.45
C MET A 295 8.41 23.27 2.76
N GLU A 296 8.19 23.98 3.86
CA GLU A 296 9.03 25.11 4.28
C GLU A 296 10.47 24.66 4.58
N ALA A 297 10.64 23.51 5.25
CA ALA A 297 11.97 22.93 5.50
C ALA A 297 12.71 22.60 4.19
N ARG A 298 12.02 22.02 3.21
CA ARG A 298 12.58 21.72 1.89
C ARG A 298 12.99 23.00 1.15
N MET A 299 12.13 24.02 1.13
CA MET A 299 12.44 25.31 0.51
C MET A 299 13.68 25.96 1.14
N LYS A 300 13.78 25.94 2.48
CA LYS A 300 14.94 26.48 3.20
C LYS A 300 16.22 25.70 2.86
N ALA A 301 16.16 24.37 2.84
CA ALA A 301 17.31 23.52 2.51
C ALA A 301 17.80 23.77 1.07
N GLU A 302 16.89 23.91 0.10
CA GLU A 302 17.22 24.25 -1.29
C GLU A 302 17.93 25.61 -1.40
N SER A 303 17.43 26.64 -0.71
CA SER A 303 18.06 27.98 -0.68
C SER A 303 19.45 27.95 -0.07
N GLN A 304 19.65 27.20 1.02
CA GLN A 304 20.96 27.04 1.65
C GLN A 304 21.95 26.29 0.75
N ASN A 305 21.50 25.26 0.03
CA ASN A 305 22.34 24.53 -0.90
C ASN A 305 22.77 25.42 -2.08
N LYS A 306 21.87 26.25 -2.63
CA LYS A 306 22.19 27.23 -3.68
C LYS A 306 23.24 28.24 -3.23
N LEU A 307 23.15 28.73 -2.00
CA LEU A 307 24.15 29.65 -1.42
C LEU A 307 25.53 28.99 -1.29
N LYS A 308 25.58 27.71 -0.90
CA LYS A 308 26.84 26.95 -0.78
C LYS A 308 27.46 26.58 -2.13
N SER A 309 26.65 26.38 -3.17
CA SER A 309 27.11 26.02 -4.51
C SER A 309 27.50 27.22 -5.39
N SER A 310 27.30 28.46 -4.92
CA SER A 310 27.67 29.66 -5.68
C SER A 310 29.18 29.87 -5.64
N PRO A 311 29.88 30.09 -6.77
CA PRO A 311 31.32 30.31 -6.78
C PRO A 311 31.68 31.51 -5.91
N ARG A 312 32.66 31.36 -5.01
CA ARG A 312 33.26 32.53 -4.34
C ARG A 312 33.87 33.40 -5.44
N LYS A 313 33.33 34.62 -5.62
CA LYS A 313 34.00 35.65 -6.40
C LYS A 313 35.34 35.92 -5.71
N LEU A 314 36.43 35.49 -6.34
CA LEU A 314 37.80 35.91 -6.03
C LEU A 314 38.00 37.35 -6.53
#